data_AF-A0AA91F0I6-F1
#
_entry.id   AF-A0AA91F0I6-F1
#
_cell.length_a   1.000
_cell.length_b   1.000
_cell.length_c   1.000
_cell.angle_alpha   90.00
_cell.angle_beta   90.00
_cell.angle_gamma   90.00
#
_symmetry.space_group_name_H-M   'P 1'
#
loop_
_entity.id
_entity.type
_entity.pdbx_description
1 polymer ?
#
loop_
_entity_poly.entity_id
_entity_poly.type
_entity_poly.pdbx_seq_one_letter_code
_entity_poly.pdbx_strand_id
1 'polypeptide(L)'
;MTPVFILATVAMVIYCLWVRRDTWWSRWEAGATFAIAMEGLALVLLTPWAGTELGPTLYDLLGRWNAQQVLGLLCLLAGVIGNIYHMLVRLADPAHVWPIMRKHLLVPVGLCVAVMLVAFFNTDRGFEPDLFATLAGDRWVAAFEVTGTVVLLYLTGYVARLMLSLRHDHRARTTLVLYLAAMTFAVAACLAGIISIVLDRDAGPAIWACVCLSVSIFAYGLVRSWQAKRAWFAPKTSTPRSDRRSGRS
;
A
#
# COMPACT_ATOMS: atom_id res chain seq x y z
N MET A 1 -14.22 -9.93 -14.50
CA MET A 1 -14.20 -8.54 -14.00
C MET A 1 -12.95 -8.29 -13.15
N THR A 2 -12.74 -9.06 -12.08
CA THR A 2 -11.56 -9.03 -11.20
C THR A 2 -10.19 -9.00 -11.90
N PRO A 3 -9.88 -9.87 -12.89
CA PRO A 3 -8.56 -9.86 -13.53
C PRO A 3 -8.28 -8.56 -14.31
N VAL A 4 -9.30 -7.90 -14.85
CA VAL A 4 -9.14 -6.63 -15.58
C VAL A 4 -8.72 -5.52 -14.61
N PHE A 5 -9.33 -5.45 -13.42
CA PHE A 5 -8.97 -4.47 -12.39
C PHE A 5 -7.55 -4.68 -11.86
N ILE A 6 -7.16 -5.95 -11.66
CA ILE A 6 -5.81 -6.31 -11.22
C ILE A 6 -4.78 -5.89 -12.26
N LEU A 7 -4.98 -6.26 -13.54
CA LEU A 7 -4.06 -5.90 -14.62
C LEU A 7 -3.95 -4.38 -14.80
N ALA A 8 -5.07 -3.66 -14.73
CA ALA A 8 -5.08 -2.20 -14.79
C ALA A 8 -4.31 -1.58 -13.61
N THR A 9 -4.47 -2.12 -12.41
CA THR A 9 -3.77 -1.65 -11.21
C THR A 9 -2.27 -1.94 -11.30
N VAL A 10 -1.87 -3.13 -11.76
CA VAL A 10 -0.46 -3.48 -11.99
C VAL A 10 0.16 -2.54 -13.03
N ALA A 11 -0.53 -2.28 -14.14
CA ALA A 11 -0.07 -1.32 -15.15
C ALA A 11 0.09 0.09 -14.56
N MET A 12 -0.87 0.54 -13.73
CA MET A 12 -0.79 1.81 -13.02
C MET A 12 0.41 1.85 -12.07
N VAL A 13 0.65 0.80 -11.29
CA VAL A 13 1.80 0.71 -10.37
C VAL A 13 3.12 0.78 -11.14
N ILE A 14 3.26 0.01 -12.23
CA ILE A 14 4.45 0.02 -13.10
C ILE A 14 4.66 1.43 -13.67
N TYR A 15 3.60 2.06 -14.19
CA TYR A 15 3.65 3.43 -14.68
C TYR A 15 4.10 4.41 -13.58
N CYS A 16 3.55 4.29 -12.37
CA CYS A 16 3.91 5.13 -11.24
C CYS A 16 5.38 4.97 -10.83
N LEU A 17 5.88 3.74 -10.79
CA LEU A 17 7.29 3.45 -10.52
C LEU A 17 8.21 4.02 -11.61
N TRP A 18 7.79 3.93 -12.87
CA TRP A 18 8.51 4.49 -14.01
C TRP A 18 8.61 6.01 -13.95
N VAL A 19 7.50 6.72 -13.71
CA VAL A 19 7.49 8.19 -13.56
C VAL A 19 8.38 8.65 -12.40
N ARG A 20 8.51 7.79 -11.37
CA ARG A 20 9.33 8.02 -10.19
C ARG A 20 10.74 7.40 -10.29
N ARG A 21 11.20 6.95 -11.46
CA ARG A 21 12.54 6.35 -11.64
C ARG A 21 13.69 7.18 -11.07
N ASP A 22 13.59 8.51 -11.20
CA ASP A 22 14.59 9.44 -10.70
C ASP A 22 14.69 9.46 -9.16
N THR A 23 13.70 8.89 -8.46
CA THR A 23 13.64 8.85 -6.99
C THR A 23 14.19 7.57 -6.37
N TRP A 24 14.53 6.56 -7.17
CA TRP A 24 14.89 5.22 -6.67
C TRP A 24 16.12 5.26 -5.74
N TRP A 25 17.06 6.15 -6.02
CA TRP A 25 18.28 6.33 -5.24
C TRP A 25 18.25 7.56 -4.31
N SER A 26 17.12 8.28 -4.27
CA SER A 26 17.00 9.47 -3.44
C SER A 26 16.66 9.08 -2.01
N ARG A 27 17.58 9.33 -1.06
CA ARG A 27 17.36 9.07 0.38
C ARG A 27 16.05 9.63 0.95
N TRP A 28 15.52 10.71 0.34
CA TRP A 28 14.32 11.41 0.80
C TRP A 28 13.02 10.94 0.13
N GLU A 29 13.11 10.20 -0.97
CA GLU A 29 11.96 9.76 -1.77
C GLU A 29 11.89 8.24 -1.95
N ALA A 30 13.00 7.52 -1.71
CA ALA A 30 13.11 6.07 -1.85
C ALA A 30 12.07 5.34 -1.00
N GLY A 31 11.76 5.82 0.22
CA GLY A 31 10.74 5.21 1.08
C GLY A 31 9.34 5.18 0.44
N ALA A 32 8.95 6.24 -0.27
CA ALA A 32 7.67 6.27 -0.97
C ALA A 32 7.69 5.44 -2.27
N THR A 33 8.84 5.26 -2.91
CA THR A 33 8.94 4.38 -4.08
C THR A 33 8.93 2.92 -3.65
N PHE A 34 9.63 2.61 -2.56
CA PHE A 34 9.57 1.32 -1.89
C PHE A 34 8.14 0.95 -1.50
N ALA A 35 7.37 1.91 -0.95
CA ALA A 35 5.95 1.68 -0.65
C ALA A 35 5.14 1.23 -1.87
N ILE A 36 5.24 1.95 -3.01
CA ILE A 36 4.55 1.57 -4.25
C ILE A 36 5.00 0.18 -4.73
N ALA A 37 6.31 -0.08 -4.71
CA ALA A 37 6.86 -1.36 -5.18
C ALA A 37 6.35 -2.53 -4.33
N MET A 38 6.35 -2.37 -3.00
CA MET A 38 5.91 -3.41 -2.07
C MET A 38 4.40 -3.63 -2.10
N GLU A 39 3.59 -2.57 -2.21
CA GLU A 39 2.13 -2.71 -2.38
C GLU A 39 1.78 -3.34 -3.74
N GLY A 40 2.51 -3.00 -4.79
CA GLY A 40 2.40 -3.64 -6.10
C GLY A 40 2.76 -5.12 -6.07
N LEU A 41 3.87 -5.46 -5.44
CA LEU A 41 4.30 -6.84 -5.25
C LEU A 41 3.29 -7.63 -4.42
N ALA A 42 2.79 -7.04 -3.34
CA ALA A 42 1.72 -7.62 -2.53
C ALA A 42 0.50 -7.91 -3.39
N LEU A 43 0.02 -6.94 -4.17
CA LEU A 43 -1.13 -7.11 -5.05
C LEU A 43 -0.95 -8.32 -5.98
N VAL A 44 0.22 -8.46 -6.61
CA VAL A 44 0.53 -9.57 -7.52
C VAL A 44 0.56 -10.90 -6.77
N LEU A 45 1.24 -10.97 -5.62
CA LEU A 45 1.39 -12.20 -4.83
C LEU A 45 0.06 -12.72 -4.27
N LEU A 46 -0.88 -11.82 -3.97
CA LEU A 46 -2.20 -12.18 -3.47
C LEU A 46 -3.14 -12.70 -4.58
N THR A 47 -2.78 -12.53 -5.86
CA THR A 47 -3.65 -12.93 -6.98
C THR A 47 -3.84 -14.45 -7.07
N PRO A 48 -4.99 -14.92 -7.62
CA PRO A 48 -5.22 -16.32 -7.90
C PRO A 48 -4.16 -16.92 -8.84
N TRP A 49 -3.70 -16.13 -9.81
CA TRP A 49 -2.64 -16.51 -10.74
C TRP A 49 -1.31 -16.78 -10.04
N ALA A 50 -0.90 -15.92 -9.10
CA ALA A 50 0.29 -16.17 -8.30
C ALA A 50 0.12 -17.43 -7.45
N GLY A 51 -1.11 -17.72 -7.00
CA GLY A 51 -1.41 -18.96 -6.29
C GLY A 51 -1.23 -20.21 -7.15
N THR A 52 -1.69 -20.21 -8.39
CA THR A 52 -1.52 -21.36 -9.29
C THR A 52 -0.09 -21.56 -9.76
N GLU A 53 0.64 -20.48 -10.03
CA GLU A 53 2.01 -20.56 -10.58
C GLU A 53 3.08 -20.74 -9.49
N LEU A 54 2.99 -19.98 -8.39
CA LEU A 54 3.99 -20.03 -7.30
C LEU A 54 3.65 -21.08 -6.25
N GLY A 55 2.37 -21.44 -6.12
CA GLY A 55 1.88 -22.37 -5.09
C GLY A 55 2.62 -23.70 -5.07
N PRO A 56 2.75 -24.43 -6.20
CA PRO A 56 3.46 -25.71 -6.24
C PRO A 56 4.93 -25.59 -5.82
N THR A 57 5.65 -24.61 -6.37
CA THR A 57 7.07 -24.39 -6.05
C THR A 57 7.27 -24.03 -4.57
N LEU A 58 6.39 -23.20 -4.02
CA LEU A 58 6.43 -22.83 -2.60
C LEU A 58 6.03 -24.00 -1.70
N TYR A 59 5.09 -24.84 -2.13
CA TYR A 59 4.73 -26.05 -1.41
C TYR A 59 5.89 -27.03 -1.32
N ASP A 60 6.64 -27.23 -2.40
CA ASP A 60 7.81 -28.11 -2.41
C ASP A 60 8.91 -27.62 -1.45
N LEU A 61 9.06 -26.29 -1.30
CA LEU A 61 10.06 -25.68 -0.42
C LEU A 61 9.63 -25.62 1.06
N LEU A 62 8.37 -25.29 1.33
CA LEU A 62 7.86 -24.98 2.67
C LEU A 62 6.97 -26.08 3.25
N GLY A 63 6.55 -27.05 2.43
CA GLY A 63 5.57 -28.08 2.78
C GLY A 63 4.18 -27.53 3.07
N ARG A 64 3.87 -26.29 2.66
CA ARG A 64 2.64 -25.58 3.00
C ARG A 64 2.06 -24.84 1.81
N TRP A 65 0.77 -25.04 1.59
CA TRP A 65 0.03 -24.33 0.54
C TRP A 65 -0.19 -22.87 0.94
N ASN A 66 -0.40 -22.02 -0.05
CA ASN A 66 -0.78 -20.62 0.13
C ASN A 66 0.31 -19.75 0.79
N ALA A 67 1.57 -20.20 0.81
CA ALA A 67 2.68 -19.40 1.35
C ALA A 67 2.86 -18.05 0.60
N GLN A 68 2.48 -17.97 -0.68
CA GLN A 68 2.49 -16.68 -1.40
C GLN A 68 1.57 -15.64 -0.75
N GLN A 69 0.49 -16.06 -0.09
CA GLN A 69 -0.46 -15.15 0.55
C GLN A 69 0.17 -14.47 1.78
N VAL A 70 0.90 -15.23 2.59
CA VAL A 70 1.67 -14.69 3.72
C VAL A 70 2.74 -13.73 3.21
N LEU A 71 3.48 -14.11 2.17
CA LEU A 71 4.50 -13.26 1.58
C LEU A 71 3.90 -11.96 1.02
N GLY A 72 2.76 -12.04 0.32
CA GLY A 72 2.03 -10.89 -0.19
C GLY A 72 1.60 -9.94 0.93
N LEU A 73 1.08 -10.47 2.03
CA LEU A 73 0.66 -9.64 3.16
C LEU A 73 1.84 -9.02 3.92
N LEU A 74 2.97 -9.74 4.04
CA LEU A 74 4.22 -9.17 4.55
C LEU A 74 4.72 -8.04 3.64
N CYS A 75 4.60 -8.19 2.32
CA CYS A 75 4.93 -7.13 1.38
C CYS A 75 4.03 -5.91 1.57
N LEU A 76 2.73 -6.11 1.75
CA LEU A 76 1.78 -5.02 2.01
C LEU A 76 2.16 -4.25 3.29
N LEU A 77 2.42 -4.97 4.38
CA LEU A 77 2.83 -4.36 5.66
C LEU A 77 4.15 -3.59 5.51
N ALA A 78 5.13 -4.15 4.81
CA ALA A 78 6.39 -3.47 4.53
C ALA A 78 6.17 -2.19 3.71
N GLY A 79 5.28 -2.22 2.71
CA GLY A 79 4.93 -1.06 1.91
C GLY A 79 4.32 0.07 2.74
N VAL A 80 3.34 -0.26 3.57
CA VAL A 80 2.67 0.71 4.45
C VAL A 80 3.65 1.29 5.49
N ILE A 81 4.50 0.45 6.10
CA ILE A 81 5.56 0.91 7.02
C ILE A 81 6.54 1.85 6.29
N GLY A 82 6.95 1.49 5.07
CA GLY A 82 7.83 2.32 4.25
C GLY A 82 7.22 3.70 3.94
N ASN A 83 5.91 3.75 3.67
CA ASN A 83 5.18 4.99 3.49
C ASN A 83 5.12 5.82 4.79
N ILE A 84 4.86 5.19 5.94
CA ILE A 84 4.86 5.91 7.23
C ILE A 84 6.25 6.47 7.55
N TYR A 85 7.31 5.67 7.35
CA TYR A 85 8.69 6.12 7.51
C TYR A 85 8.98 7.33 6.62
N HIS A 86 8.60 7.25 5.34
CA HIS A 86 8.75 8.35 4.40
C HIS A 86 8.06 9.64 4.87
N MET A 87 6.87 9.52 5.46
CA MET A 87 6.13 10.66 6.01
C MET A 87 6.79 11.20 7.28
N LEU A 88 7.23 10.34 8.21
CA LEU A 88 7.84 10.75 9.47
C LEU A 88 9.17 11.46 9.30
N VAL A 89 10.01 11.02 8.36
CA VAL A 89 11.28 11.69 8.04
C VAL A 89 11.08 13.16 7.64
N ARG A 90 9.86 13.56 7.27
CA ARG A 90 9.50 14.95 6.95
C ARG A 90 8.76 15.71 8.04
N LEU A 91 8.08 14.98 8.92
CA LEU A 91 7.17 15.55 9.92
C LEU A 91 7.79 15.62 11.31
N ALA A 92 8.67 14.68 11.63
CA ALA A 92 9.26 14.53 12.95
C ALA A 92 10.74 14.91 12.92
N ASP A 93 11.23 15.33 14.09
CA ASP A 93 12.66 15.49 14.34
C ASP A 93 13.38 14.14 14.09
N PRO A 94 14.48 14.11 13.31
CA PRO A 94 15.28 12.92 13.06
C PRO A 94 15.59 12.08 14.31
N ALA A 95 15.82 12.71 15.46
CA ALA A 95 16.10 11.99 16.72
C ALA A 95 14.92 11.14 17.21
N HIS A 96 13.69 11.52 16.83
CA HIS A 96 12.45 10.90 17.29
C HIS A 96 11.86 9.90 16.30
N VAL A 97 12.30 9.91 15.03
CA VAL A 97 11.77 9.02 13.98
C VAL A 97 11.94 7.55 14.36
N TRP A 98 13.15 7.12 14.71
CA TRP A 98 13.42 5.70 15.03
C TRP A 98 12.72 5.21 16.31
N PRO A 99 12.73 5.96 17.44
CA PRO A 99 11.94 5.62 18.62
C PRO A 99 10.44 5.44 18.32
N ILE A 100 9.86 6.35 17.52
CA ILE A 100 8.46 6.26 17.10
C ILE A 100 8.24 5.00 16.25
N MET A 101 9.12 4.74 15.26
CA MET A 101 9.04 3.55 14.42
C MET A 101 9.08 2.27 15.22
N ARG A 102 10.04 2.15 16.13
CA ARG A 102 10.19 0.93 16.93
C ARG A 102 8.98 0.70 17.83
N LYS A 103 8.59 1.71 18.61
CA LYS A 103 7.56 1.56 19.66
C LYS A 103 6.15 1.49 19.10
N HIS A 104 5.83 2.31 18.11
CA HIS A 104 4.47 2.43 17.59
C HIS A 104 4.22 1.64 16.32
N LEU A 105 5.24 1.19 15.58
CA LEU A 105 5.01 0.34 14.40
C LEU A 105 5.61 -1.05 14.55
N LEU A 106 6.94 -1.15 14.72
CA LEU A 106 7.61 -2.45 14.61
C LEU A 106 7.18 -3.44 15.69
N VAL A 107 7.01 -2.99 16.93
CA VAL A 107 6.52 -3.85 18.02
C VAL A 107 5.08 -4.33 17.79
N PRO A 108 4.07 -3.46 17.59
CA PRO A 108 2.70 -3.93 17.37
C PRO A 108 2.55 -4.71 16.07
N VAL A 109 3.18 -4.28 14.97
CA VAL A 109 3.14 -5.03 13.71
C VAL A 109 3.84 -6.37 13.86
N GLY A 110 4.99 -6.42 14.53
CA GLY A 110 5.71 -7.68 14.79
C GLY A 110 4.88 -8.67 15.59
N LEU A 111 4.11 -8.20 16.58
CA LEU A 111 3.17 -9.03 17.34
C LEU A 111 2.05 -9.57 16.44
N CYS A 112 1.42 -8.72 15.62
CA CYS A 112 0.40 -9.15 14.67
C CYS A 112 0.95 -10.15 13.66
N VAL A 113 2.14 -9.91 13.10
CA VAL A 113 2.82 -10.84 12.19
C VAL A 113 3.07 -12.18 12.87
N ALA A 114 3.52 -12.20 14.12
CA ALA A 114 3.71 -13.45 14.86
C ALA A 114 2.40 -14.24 14.99
N VAL A 115 1.29 -13.57 15.35
CA VAL A 115 -0.04 -14.19 15.43
C VAL A 115 -0.49 -14.72 14.07
N MET A 116 -0.28 -13.97 13.00
CA MET A 116 -0.60 -14.39 11.64
C MET A 116 0.20 -15.61 11.20
N LEU A 117 1.50 -15.66 11.51
CA LEU A 117 2.34 -16.82 11.20
C LEU A 117 1.88 -18.04 11.99
N VAL A 118 1.58 -17.90 13.28
CA VAL A 118 1.02 -19.00 14.08
C VAL A 118 -0.28 -19.49 13.46
N ALA A 119 -1.20 -18.59 13.08
CA ALA A 119 -2.45 -18.98 12.44
C ALA A 119 -2.21 -19.69 11.10
N PHE A 120 -1.30 -19.19 10.26
CA PHE A 120 -0.94 -19.83 9.00
C PHE A 120 -0.35 -21.23 9.18
N PHE A 121 0.50 -21.47 10.17
CA PHE A 121 1.06 -22.82 10.40
C PHE A 121 0.08 -23.79 11.05
N ASN A 122 -1.02 -23.32 11.62
CA ASN A 122 -2.05 -24.17 12.24
C ASN A 122 -3.29 -24.36 11.36
N THR A 123 -3.37 -23.71 10.20
CA THR A 123 -4.43 -23.99 9.22
C THR A 123 -4.23 -25.39 8.62
N ASP A 124 -5.32 -26.16 8.56
CA ASP A 124 -5.36 -27.47 7.91
C ASP A 124 -5.90 -27.36 6.46
N ARG A 125 -5.89 -26.14 5.93
CA ARG A 125 -6.46 -25.83 4.63
C ARG A 125 -5.58 -26.35 3.50
N GLY A 126 -6.22 -26.99 2.52
CA GLY A 126 -5.59 -27.39 1.28
C GLY A 126 -5.21 -26.22 0.37
N PHE A 127 -4.90 -26.54 -0.87
CA PHE A 127 -4.62 -25.55 -1.90
C PHE A 127 -5.85 -24.66 -2.16
N GLU A 128 -5.68 -23.34 -2.00
CA GLU A 128 -6.69 -22.35 -2.36
C GLU A 128 -6.01 -21.21 -3.14
N PRO A 129 -6.26 -21.09 -4.45
CA PRO A 129 -5.60 -20.06 -5.25
C PRO A 129 -5.98 -18.64 -4.83
N ASP A 130 -7.25 -18.41 -4.44
CA ASP A 130 -7.73 -17.11 -3.95
C ASP A 130 -8.17 -17.22 -2.49
N LEU A 131 -7.36 -16.67 -1.57
CA LEU A 131 -7.71 -16.66 -0.15
C LEU A 131 -9.01 -15.90 0.13
N PHE A 132 -9.31 -14.86 -0.67
CA PHE A 132 -10.49 -14.02 -0.48
C PHE A 132 -11.79 -14.69 -0.95
N ALA A 133 -11.72 -15.77 -1.73
CA ALA A 133 -12.90 -16.49 -2.20
C ALA A 133 -13.59 -17.25 -1.07
N THR A 134 -12.81 -17.80 -0.13
CA THR A 134 -13.36 -18.54 1.01
C THR A 134 -12.59 -18.16 2.27
N LEU A 135 -13.16 -17.28 3.09
CA LEU A 135 -12.55 -16.84 4.36
C LEU A 135 -13.14 -17.56 5.59
N ALA A 136 -14.24 -18.28 5.41
CA ALA A 136 -14.96 -19.00 6.46
C ALA A 136 -14.58 -20.48 6.54
N GLY A 137 -15.03 -21.16 7.60
CA GLY A 137 -14.86 -22.61 7.79
C GLY A 137 -13.62 -23.06 8.56
N ASP A 138 -12.52 -22.29 8.55
CA ASP A 138 -11.33 -22.55 9.36
C ASP A 138 -11.07 -21.39 10.34
N ARG A 139 -11.08 -21.69 11.64
CA ARG A 139 -10.82 -20.72 12.72
C ARG A 139 -9.44 -20.06 12.59
N TRP A 140 -8.45 -20.75 12.04
CA TRP A 140 -7.10 -20.22 11.86
C TRP A 140 -7.02 -19.28 10.66
N VAL A 141 -7.75 -19.56 9.58
CA VAL A 141 -7.92 -18.61 8.46
C VAL A 141 -8.63 -17.36 8.96
N ALA A 142 -9.71 -17.51 9.73
CA ALA A 142 -10.40 -16.38 10.33
C ALA A 142 -9.47 -15.57 11.26
N ALA A 143 -8.68 -16.23 12.11
CA ALA A 143 -7.71 -15.57 12.98
C ALA A 143 -6.63 -14.83 12.18
N PHE A 144 -6.14 -15.42 11.08
CA PHE A 144 -5.18 -14.79 10.17
C PHE A 144 -5.77 -13.52 9.55
N GLU A 145 -6.97 -13.60 8.97
CA GLU A 145 -7.63 -12.50 8.28
C GLU A 145 -8.04 -11.37 9.24
N VAL A 146 -8.60 -11.72 10.40
CA VAL A 146 -8.96 -10.75 11.45
C VAL A 146 -7.70 -10.03 11.95
N THR A 147 -6.61 -10.75 12.19
CA THR A 147 -5.35 -10.14 12.63
C THR A 147 -4.76 -9.22 11.56
N GLY A 148 -4.77 -9.67 10.29
CA GLY A 148 -4.39 -8.86 9.13
C GLY A 148 -5.21 -7.58 9.02
N THR A 149 -6.52 -7.68 9.18
CA THR A 149 -7.44 -6.55 9.20
C THR A 149 -7.13 -5.58 10.35
N VAL A 150 -6.94 -6.08 11.57
CA VAL A 150 -6.64 -5.24 12.74
C VAL A 150 -5.34 -4.45 12.54
N VAL A 151 -4.28 -5.11 12.06
CA VAL A 151 -3.00 -4.43 11.82
C VAL A 151 -3.09 -3.42 10.68
N LEU A 152 -3.81 -3.73 9.60
CA LEU A 152 -4.01 -2.79 8.50
C LEU A 152 -4.82 -1.58 8.94
N LEU A 153 -5.93 -1.76 9.66
CA LEU A 153 -6.72 -0.65 10.21
C LEU A 153 -5.90 0.22 11.17
N TYR A 154 -5.06 -0.41 12.00
CA TYR A 154 -4.13 0.30 12.88
C TYR A 154 -3.17 1.19 12.09
N LEU A 155 -2.52 0.64 11.07
CA LEU A 155 -1.56 1.36 10.23
C LEU A 155 -2.24 2.45 9.39
N THR A 156 -3.39 2.17 8.81
CA THR A 156 -4.22 3.15 8.09
C THR A 156 -4.61 4.30 9.01
N GLY A 157 -5.05 4.02 10.23
CA GLY A 157 -5.33 5.03 11.24
C GLY A 157 -4.10 5.88 11.58
N TYR A 158 -2.91 5.28 11.64
CA TYR A 158 -1.66 6.00 11.86
C TYR A 158 -1.31 6.93 10.69
N VAL A 159 -1.42 6.44 9.45
CA VAL A 159 -1.24 7.26 8.23
C VAL A 159 -2.23 8.43 8.20
N ALA A 160 -3.50 8.18 8.52
CA ALA A 160 -4.53 9.20 8.58
C ALA A 160 -4.18 10.31 9.58
N ARG A 161 -3.70 9.96 10.78
CA ARG A 161 -3.27 10.94 11.78
C ARG A 161 -2.12 11.82 11.28
N LEU A 162 -1.10 11.21 10.66
CA LEU A 162 0.01 11.96 10.07
C LEU A 162 -0.47 12.88 8.94
N MET A 163 -1.33 12.39 8.05
CA MET A 163 -1.90 13.19 6.97
C MET A 163 -2.77 14.34 7.49
N LEU A 164 -3.57 14.13 8.53
CA LEU A 164 -4.39 15.18 9.14
C LEU A 164 -3.54 16.25 9.84
N SER A 165 -2.35 15.92 10.35
CA SER A 165 -1.42 16.94 10.86
C SER A 165 -0.97 17.93 9.78
N LEU A 166 -0.95 17.50 8.51
CA LEU A 166 -0.62 18.32 7.34
C LEU A 166 -1.80 19.11 6.76
N ARG A 167 -3.00 19.04 7.36
CA ARG A 167 -4.23 19.63 6.78
C ARG A 167 -4.18 21.15 6.58
N HIS A 168 -3.33 21.85 7.32
CA HIS A 168 -3.22 23.31 7.24
C HIS A 168 -2.33 23.77 6.07
N ASP A 169 -1.55 22.86 5.46
CA ASP A 169 -0.77 23.17 4.27
C ASP A 169 -1.67 23.08 3.02
N HIS A 170 -1.99 24.23 2.44
CA HIS A 170 -2.82 24.33 1.23
C HIS A 170 -2.23 23.54 0.06
N ARG A 171 -0.89 23.39 0.00
CA ARG A 171 -0.21 22.65 -1.06
C ARG A 171 -0.41 21.13 -0.93
N ALA A 172 -0.66 20.64 0.28
CA ALA A 172 -0.84 19.22 0.57
C ALA A 172 -2.30 18.73 0.40
N ARG A 173 -3.27 19.65 0.24
CA ARG A 173 -4.71 19.34 0.27
C ARG A 173 -5.14 18.28 -0.75
N THR A 174 -4.61 18.31 -1.97
CA THR A 174 -4.99 17.29 -2.96
C THR A 174 -4.37 15.93 -2.68
N THR A 175 -3.12 15.89 -2.22
CA THR A 175 -2.48 14.63 -1.82
C THR A 175 -3.21 14.03 -0.61
N LEU A 176 -3.62 14.87 0.35
CA LEU A 176 -4.45 14.47 1.49
C LEU A 176 -5.76 13.80 1.04
N VAL A 177 -6.49 14.41 0.09
CA VAL A 177 -7.75 13.85 -0.43
C VAL A 177 -7.53 12.49 -1.10
N LEU A 178 -6.49 12.35 -1.93
CA LEU A 178 -6.16 11.08 -2.56
C LEU A 178 -5.80 10.00 -1.53
N TYR A 179 -5.01 10.34 -0.52
CA TYR A 179 -4.66 9.44 0.56
C TYR A 179 -5.91 8.99 1.35
N LEU A 180 -6.79 9.93 1.72
CA LEU A 180 -8.03 9.60 2.41
C LEU A 180 -8.94 8.71 1.56
N ALA A 181 -9.06 9.00 0.26
CA ALA A 181 -9.82 8.16 -0.66
C ALA A 181 -9.25 6.73 -0.74
N ALA A 182 -7.93 6.59 -0.90
CA ALA A 182 -7.28 5.27 -0.88
C ALA A 182 -7.57 4.53 0.44
N MET A 183 -7.39 5.22 1.58
CA MET A 183 -7.67 4.66 2.90
C MET A 183 -9.13 4.22 3.07
N THR A 184 -10.11 4.97 2.54
CA THR A 184 -11.52 4.56 2.61
C THR A 184 -11.78 3.25 1.87
N PHE A 185 -11.15 3.04 0.71
CA PHE A 185 -11.25 1.77 -0.01
C PHE A 185 -10.52 0.64 0.72
N ALA A 186 -9.35 0.89 1.31
CA ALA A 186 -8.65 -0.11 2.11
C ALA A 186 -9.49 -0.56 3.32
N VAL A 187 -10.13 0.39 4.03
CA VAL A 187 -11.05 0.09 5.13
C VAL A 187 -12.27 -0.69 4.64
N ALA A 188 -12.84 -0.31 3.50
CA ALA A 188 -13.97 -1.03 2.90
C ALA A 188 -13.61 -2.48 2.54
N ALA A 189 -12.41 -2.73 2.00
CA ALA A 189 -11.91 -4.08 1.74
C ALA A 189 -11.81 -4.91 3.04
N CYS A 190 -11.22 -4.34 4.08
CA CYS A 190 -11.11 -4.98 5.40
C CYS A 190 -12.50 -5.34 5.96
N LEU A 191 -13.44 -4.40 5.91
CA LEU A 191 -14.81 -4.63 6.39
C LEU A 191 -15.52 -5.72 5.57
N ALA A 192 -15.33 -5.74 4.24
CA ALA A 192 -15.87 -6.78 3.39
C ALA A 192 -15.32 -8.18 3.75
N GLY A 193 -14.03 -8.29 4.07
CA GLY A 193 -13.43 -9.53 4.58
C GLY A 193 -14.05 -10.00 5.89
N ILE A 194 -14.20 -9.10 6.87
CA ILE A 194 -14.85 -9.43 8.15
C ILE A 194 -16.32 -9.85 7.96
N ILE A 195 -17.06 -9.12 7.13
CA ILE A 195 -18.47 -9.44 6.82
C ILE A 195 -18.57 -10.80 6.13
N SER A 196 -17.64 -11.11 5.23
CA SER A 196 -17.56 -12.42 4.55
C SER A 196 -17.41 -13.56 5.54
N ILE A 197 -16.55 -13.41 6.56
CA ILE A 197 -16.36 -14.40 7.63
C ILE A 197 -17.65 -14.57 8.44
N VAL A 198 -18.30 -13.47 8.82
CA VAL A 198 -19.49 -13.50 9.70
C VAL A 198 -20.72 -14.05 8.98
N LEU A 199 -20.90 -13.71 7.70
CA LEU A 199 -22.07 -14.10 6.91
C LEU A 199 -21.86 -15.38 6.11
N ASP A 200 -20.65 -15.96 6.13
CA ASP A 200 -20.26 -17.13 5.32
C ASP A 200 -20.59 -16.94 3.83
N ARG A 201 -20.19 -15.78 3.29
CA ARG A 201 -20.46 -15.38 1.91
C ARG A 201 -19.20 -14.92 1.22
N ASP A 202 -19.03 -15.32 -0.04
CA ASP A 202 -17.94 -14.83 -0.88
C ASP A 202 -18.06 -13.31 -1.09
N ALA A 203 -17.02 -12.58 -0.66
CA ALA A 203 -16.85 -11.15 -0.90
C ALA A 203 -15.60 -10.84 -1.74
N GLY A 204 -14.93 -11.87 -2.29
CA GLY A 204 -13.69 -11.76 -3.05
C GLY A 204 -13.72 -10.68 -4.13
N PRO A 205 -14.73 -10.64 -5.02
CA PRO A 205 -14.82 -9.58 -6.04
C PRO A 205 -14.89 -8.16 -5.46
N ALA A 206 -15.59 -7.97 -4.34
CA ALA A 206 -15.73 -6.68 -3.68
C ALA A 206 -14.43 -6.26 -2.97
N ILE A 207 -13.77 -7.21 -2.29
CA ILE A 207 -12.46 -7.03 -1.66
C ILE A 207 -11.45 -6.61 -2.74
N TRP A 208 -11.36 -7.36 -3.83
CA TRP A 208 -10.45 -7.06 -4.95
C TRP A 208 -10.69 -5.69 -5.58
N ALA A 209 -11.95 -5.32 -5.82
CA ALA A 209 -12.27 -4.00 -6.36
C ALA A 209 -11.79 -2.87 -5.43
N CYS A 210 -12.03 -3.01 -4.13
CA CYS A 210 -11.60 -2.04 -3.12
C CYS A 210 -10.07 -1.97 -3.00
N VAL A 211 -9.37 -3.11 -2.96
CA VAL A 211 -7.91 -3.17 -2.91
C VAL A 211 -7.29 -2.52 -4.16
N CYS A 212 -7.77 -2.86 -5.35
CA CYS A 212 -7.29 -2.30 -6.61
C CYS A 212 -7.44 -0.78 -6.67
N LEU A 213 -8.61 -0.26 -6.25
CA LEU A 213 -8.86 1.17 -6.18
C LEU A 213 -7.95 1.84 -5.14
N SER A 214 -7.80 1.26 -3.96
CA SER A 214 -6.91 1.77 -2.91
C SER A 214 -5.47 1.92 -3.42
N VAL A 215 -4.88 0.83 -3.93
CA VAL A 215 -3.49 0.81 -4.42
C VAL A 215 -3.30 1.78 -5.58
N SER A 216 -4.24 1.82 -6.53
CA SER A 216 -4.18 2.74 -7.67
C SER A 216 -4.19 4.21 -7.24
N ILE A 217 -5.12 4.59 -6.36
CA ILE A 217 -5.25 5.97 -5.87
C ILE A 217 -4.03 6.36 -5.04
N PHE A 218 -3.53 5.46 -4.19
CA PHE A 218 -2.34 5.68 -3.39
C PHE A 218 -1.09 5.90 -4.25
N ALA A 219 -0.82 5.00 -5.20
CA ALA A 219 0.30 5.12 -6.13
C ALA A 219 0.23 6.42 -6.94
N TYR A 220 -0.96 6.76 -7.45
CA TYR A 220 -1.19 8.02 -8.16
C TYR A 220 -0.95 9.25 -7.28
N GLY A 221 -1.41 9.22 -6.02
CA GLY A 221 -1.19 10.29 -5.04
C GLY A 221 0.29 10.57 -4.78
N LEU A 222 1.10 9.52 -4.72
CA LEU A 222 2.55 9.60 -4.57
C LEU A 222 3.25 10.16 -5.82
N VAL A 223 2.83 9.76 -7.03
CA VAL A 223 3.33 10.34 -8.28
C VAL A 223 3.02 11.83 -8.36
N ARG A 224 1.79 12.23 -8.04
CA ARG A 224 1.39 13.63 -8.07
C ARG A 224 2.19 14.47 -7.06
N SER A 225 2.42 13.94 -5.86
CA SER A 225 3.27 14.57 -4.85
C SER A 225 4.69 14.81 -5.38
N TRP A 226 5.24 13.84 -6.11
CA TRP A 226 6.54 13.96 -6.76
C TRP A 226 6.56 14.99 -7.89
N GLN A 227 5.56 14.99 -8.78
CA GLN A 227 5.45 15.97 -9.87
C GLN A 227 5.37 17.41 -9.35
N ALA A 228 4.61 17.64 -8.27
CA ALA A 228 4.50 18.93 -7.63
C ALA A 228 5.83 19.45 -7.05
N LYS A 229 6.74 18.54 -6.66
CA LYS A 229 8.11 18.89 -6.25
C LYS A 229 9.02 19.14 -7.44
N ARG A 230 8.98 18.26 -8.45
CA ARG A 230 9.76 18.44 -9.69
C ARG A 230 9.51 19.78 -10.35
N ALA A 231 8.25 20.22 -10.39
CA ALA A 231 7.88 21.52 -10.95
C ALA A 231 8.57 22.71 -10.25
N TRP A 232 8.95 22.57 -8.98
CA TRP A 232 9.67 23.60 -8.23
C TRP A 232 11.14 23.71 -8.64
N PHE A 233 11.73 22.59 -9.08
CA PHE A 233 13.11 22.53 -9.57
C PHE A 233 13.23 22.80 -11.07
N ALA A 234 12.11 22.88 -11.80
CA ALA A 234 12.13 23.21 -13.21
C ALA A 234 12.55 24.68 -13.39
N PRO A 235 13.47 24.99 -14.33
CA PRO A 235 13.84 26.36 -14.62
C PRO A 235 12.59 27.17 -14.93
N LYS A 236 12.39 28.31 -14.25
CA LYS A 236 11.41 29.30 -14.69
C LYS A 236 11.87 29.73 -16.08
N THR A 237 11.12 29.39 -17.12
CA THR A 237 11.29 30.03 -18.42
C THR A 237 11.06 31.53 -18.21
N SER A 238 12.14 32.28 -18.06
CA SER A 238 12.11 33.72 -18.00
C SER A 238 11.47 34.18 -19.31
N THR A 239 10.24 34.68 -19.22
CA THR A 239 9.57 35.36 -20.33
C THR A 239 10.54 36.39 -20.89
N PRO A 240 10.81 36.42 -22.20
CA PRO A 240 11.70 37.43 -22.78
C PRO A 240 11.14 38.80 -22.39
N ARG A 241 11.94 39.56 -21.65
CA ARG A 241 11.66 40.95 -21.34
C ARG A 241 11.63 41.67 -22.69
N SER A 242 10.44 41.97 -23.18
CA SER A 242 10.28 42.78 -24.39
C SER A 242 10.76 44.18 -24.04
N ASP A 243 12.02 44.46 -24.38
CA ASP A 243 12.53 45.81 -24.45
C ASP A 243 11.75 46.55 -25.55
N ARG A 244 10.58 47.08 -25.17
CA ARG A 244 9.98 48.22 -25.87
C ARG A 244 10.92 49.39 -25.66
N ARG A 245 11.92 49.53 -26.54
CA ARG A 245 12.56 50.81 -26.84
C ARG A 245 11.48 51.75 -27.37
N SER A 246 10.90 52.53 -26.46
CA SER A 246 10.14 53.72 -26.80
C SER A 246 11.11 54.82 -27.27
N GLY A 247 10.92 55.26 -28.50
CA GLY A 247 11.03 56.65 -28.98
C GLY A 247 12.29 57.44 -28.62
N ARG A 248 13.14 57.66 -29.62
CA ARG A 248 13.81 58.95 -29.87
C ARG A 248 14.51 58.92 -31.24
N SER A 249 13.86 59.51 -32.23
CA SER A 249 14.44 60.34 -33.30
C SER A 249 13.30 60.84 -34.17
#